data_AF-A0A671TW15-F1
#
_entry.id   AF-A0A671TW15-F1
#
_cell.length_a   1.000
_cell.length_b   1.000
_cell.length_c   1.000
_cell.angle_alpha   90.00
_cell.angle_beta   90.00
_cell.angle_gamma   90.00
#
_symmetry.space_group_name_H-M   'P 1'
#
loop_
_entity.id
_entity.type
_entity.pdbx_description
1 polymer ?
#
loop_
_entity_poly.entity_id
_entity_poly.type
_entity_poly.pdbx_seq_one_letter_code
_entity_poly.pdbx_strand_id
1 'polypeptide(L)'
;MIISPKIQYILYMLYIWAGKKPSFNRSKLYAAKESGGLSLPKIEWYQYAFSLYQLAKINNSRERVPSWVEIEEELVAPTSLEAFLTQMGRPVPFKDPVLSFVQETWMSAHQHIKCSPYLTPKSSIWYNQKILIGKKPVMWEKWAKAGINLLCNLLSENGLKSFDEVKQEYNLAQEDFWKFLQIGHFTYRVMGREDIFNQVWGPFLRSIEGLSA
;
A
#
# COMPACT_ATOMS: atom_id res chain seq x y z
N MET A 1 -3.54 -9.33 10.93
CA MET A 1 -3.08 -9.51 12.32
C MET A 1 -2.07 -8.44 12.75
N ILE A 2 -2.53 -7.19 12.90
CA ILE A 2 -1.89 -6.22 13.81
C ILE A 2 -1.89 -6.85 15.21
N ILE A 3 -0.81 -6.72 16.00
CA ILE A 3 -0.69 -7.29 17.35
C ILE A 3 -2.01 -7.05 18.07
N SER A 4 -2.72 -8.15 18.36
CA SER A 4 -3.98 -8.08 19.09
C SER A 4 -3.70 -7.36 20.42
N PRO A 5 -4.64 -6.53 20.92
CA PRO A 5 -4.56 -5.97 22.27
C PRO A 5 -4.20 -7.03 23.33
N LYS A 6 -4.55 -8.30 23.09
CA LYS A 6 -4.16 -9.46 23.91
C LYS A 6 -2.66 -9.76 23.92
N ILE A 7 -1.98 -9.76 22.78
CA ILE A 7 -0.52 -10.01 22.71
C ILE A 7 0.22 -8.85 23.37
N GLN A 8 -0.26 -7.63 23.14
CA GLN A 8 0.27 -6.47 23.80
C GLN A 8 0.11 -6.54 25.32
N TYR A 9 -1.07 -6.95 25.80
CA TYR A 9 -1.33 -7.17 27.21
C TYR A 9 -0.38 -8.23 27.80
N ILE A 10 -0.19 -9.37 27.13
CA ILE A 10 0.74 -10.42 27.56
C ILE A 10 2.15 -9.85 27.74
N LEU A 11 2.64 -9.10 26.76
CA LEU A 11 4.00 -8.57 26.78
C LEU A 11 4.20 -7.50 27.86
N TYR A 12 3.24 -6.59 28.02
CA TYR A 12 3.35 -5.56 29.06
C TYR A 12 3.09 -6.14 30.47
N MET A 13 2.02 -6.89 30.66
CA MET A 13 1.59 -7.33 32.00
C MET A 13 2.37 -8.53 32.50
N LEU A 14 2.59 -9.55 31.66
CA LEU A 14 3.24 -10.78 32.12
C LEU A 14 4.76 -10.69 32.05
N TYR A 15 5.33 -10.03 31.03
CA TYR A 15 6.78 -9.97 30.91
C TYR A 15 7.39 -8.81 31.70
N ILE A 16 6.92 -7.58 31.50
CA ILE A 16 7.50 -6.40 32.18
C ILE A 16 7.07 -6.34 33.65
N TRP A 17 5.79 -6.63 33.93
CA TRP A 17 5.25 -6.51 35.28
C TRP A 17 5.08 -7.84 36.02
N ALA A 18 5.41 -8.99 35.41
CA ALA A 18 5.28 -10.31 36.05
C ALA A 18 3.89 -10.57 36.67
N GLY A 19 2.83 -10.10 36.01
CA GLY A 19 1.44 -10.18 36.49
C GLY A 19 1.07 -9.15 37.56
N LYS A 20 1.98 -8.27 37.96
CA LYS A 20 1.72 -7.20 38.93
C LYS A 20 1.06 -5.99 38.26
N LYS A 21 0.43 -5.14 39.08
CA LYS A 21 -0.18 -3.89 38.61
C LYS A 21 0.90 -2.99 37.98
N PRO A 22 0.68 -2.43 36.76
CA PRO A 22 1.64 -1.53 36.12
C PRO A 22 1.98 -0.35 37.02
N SER A 23 3.26 -0.12 37.28
CA SER A 23 3.70 1.01 38.09
C SER A 23 3.78 2.31 37.28
N PHE A 24 3.92 2.22 35.95
CA PHE A 24 4.00 3.38 35.05
C PHE A 24 2.97 3.29 33.92
N ASN A 25 2.52 4.46 33.46
CA ASN A 25 1.72 4.55 32.24
C ASN A 25 2.61 4.31 31.00
N ARG A 26 1.98 3.93 29.88
CA ARG A 26 2.69 3.58 28.65
C ARG A 26 3.50 4.75 28.09
N SER A 27 2.97 5.97 28.18
CA SER A 27 3.68 7.18 27.73
C SER A 27 5.00 7.40 28.47
N LYS A 28 5.06 7.16 29.80
CA LYS A 28 6.31 7.22 30.57
C LYS A 28 7.26 6.07 30.24
N LEU A 29 6.74 4.88 29.97
CA LEU A 29 7.58 3.75 29.52
C LEU A 29 8.30 4.08 28.21
N TYR A 30 7.60 4.70 27.25
CA TYR A 30 8.15 5.04 25.94
C TYR A 30 8.96 6.33 25.91
N ALA A 31 8.86 7.18 26.93
CA ALA A 31 9.60 8.43 27.00
C ALA A 31 11.11 8.18 27.10
N ALA A 32 11.89 9.13 26.59
CA ALA A 32 13.34 9.02 26.54
C ALA A 32 13.94 9.11 27.95
N LYS A 33 15.08 8.44 28.20
CA LYS A 33 15.76 8.44 29.50
C LYS A 33 16.11 9.85 29.98
N GLU A 34 16.43 10.75 29.05
CA GLU A 34 16.75 12.16 29.26
C GLU A 34 15.55 12.95 29.82
N SER A 35 14.32 12.46 29.55
CA SER A 35 13.06 13.01 30.04
C SER A 35 12.52 12.26 31.28
N GLY A 36 13.33 11.41 31.90
CA GLY A 36 12.93 10.57 33.04
C GLY A 36 12.04 9.39 32.67
N GLY A 37 12.01 9.01 31.38
CA GLY A 37 11.36 7.81 30.90
C GLY A 37 12.25 6.57 30.92
N LEU A 38 11.72 5.44 30.48
CA LEU A 38 12.43 4.16 30.45
C LEU A 38 12.98 3.78 29.06
N SER A 39 12.78 4.63 28.04
CA SER A 39 13.14 4.41 26.63
C SER A 39 12.70 3.04 26.10
N LEU A 40 11.54 2.57 26.54
CA LEU A 40 11.05 1.27 26.13
C LEU A 40 10.64 1.30 24.65
N PRO A 41 11.08 0.32 23.83
CA PRO A 41 10.67 0.22 22.44
C PRO A 41 9.15 0.08 22.31
N LYS A 42 8.56 0.83 21.37
CA LYS A 42 7.14 0.67 21.02
C LYS A 42 6.98 -0.52 20.08
N ILE A 43 6.71 -1.69 20.62
CA ILE A 43 6.66 -2.96 19.88
C ILE A 43 5.69 -2.93 18.68
N GLU A 44 4.58 -2.19 18.80
CA GLU A 44 3.65 -1.95 17.67
C GLU A 44 4.38 -1.39 16.45
N TRP A 45 5.28 -0.44 16.64
CA TRP A 45 6.02 0.21 15.57
C TRP A 45 7.01 -0.74 14.91
N TYR A 46 7.63 -1.63 15.69
CA TYR A 46 8.50 -2.67 15.13
C TYR A 46 7.71 -3.66 14.29
N GLN A 47 6.53 -4.05 14.74
CA GLN A 47 5.66 -4.91 13.94
C GLN A 47 5.20 -4.21 12.65
N TYR A 48 4.79 -2.94 12.74
CA TYR A 48 4.42 -2.15 11.58
C TYR A 48 5.59 -2.01 10.61
N ALA A 49 6.78 -1.67 11.10
CA ALA A 49 7.98 -1.56 10.28
C ALA A 49 8.30 -2.90 9.59
N PHE A 50 8.22 -4.01 10.31
CA PHE A 50 8.42 -5.34 9.74
C PHE A 50 7.40 -5.64 8.63
N SER A 51 6.12 -5.38 8.89
CA SER A 51 5.04 -5.66 7.93
C SER A 51 5.15 -4.77 6.69
N LEU A 52 5.41 -3.47 6.88
CA LEU A 52 5.61 -2.52 5.79
C LEU A 52 6.86 -2.79 4.99
N TYR A 53 7.93 -3.30 5.61
CA TYR A 53 9.12 -3.72 4.91
C TYR A 53 8.83 -4.85 3.90
N GLN A 54 7.97 -5.80 4.28
CA GLN A 54 7.54 -6.86 3.35
C GLN A 54 6.68 -6.30 2.22
N LEU A 55 5.77 -5.36 2.51
CA LEU A 55 5.00 -4.65 1.47
C LEU A 55 5.91 -3.84 0.55
N ALA A 56 6.92 -3.17 1.09
CA ALA A 56 7.89 -2.40 0.32
C ALA A 56 8.70 -3.31 -0.62
N LYS A 57 9.00 -4.55 -0.22
CA LYS A 57 9.64 -5.53 -1.13
C LYS A 57 8.76 -5.88 -2.32
N ILE A 58 7.50 -6.20 -2.06
CA ILE A 58 6.50 -6.48 -3.12
C ILE A 58 6.41 -5.30 -4.08
N ASN A 59 6.41 -4.09 -3.52
CA ASN A 59 6.30 -2.85 -4.26
C ASN A 59 7.56 -2.54 -5.08
N ASN A 60 8.76 -2.66 -4.51
CA ASN A 60 9.97 -2.03 -5.04
C ASN A 60 10.97 -3.00 -5.71
N SER A 61 10.84 -4.32 -5.55
CA SER A 61 11.82 -5.26 -6.11
C SER A 61 11.17 -6.53 -6.64
N ARG A 62 11.39 -6.81 -7.94
CA ARG A 62 11.03 -8.08 -8.57
C ARG A 62 12.10 -9.18 -8.40
N GLU A 63 13.29 -8.82 -7.91
CA GLU A 63 14.43 -9.75 -7.86
C GLU A 63 14.42 -10.65 -6.61
N ARG A 64 13.79 -10.21 -5.51
CA ARG A 64 13.70 -10.97 -4.25
C ARG A 64 12.31 -10.89 -3.65
N VAL A 65 11.35 -11.40 -4.41
CA VAL A 65 9.97 -11.53 -3.96
C VAL A 65 9.88 -12.68 -2.94
N PRO A 66 9.22 -12.50 -1.79
CA PRO A 66 8.96 -13.60 -0.85
C PRO A 66 8.13 -14.72 -1.50
N SER A 67 8.44 -15.99 -1.21
CA SER A 67 7.76 -17.14 -1.82
C SER A 67 6.25 -17.21 -1.57
N TRP A 68 5.74 -16.59 -0.50
CA TRP A 68 4.30 -16.54 -0.23
C TRP A 68 3.56 -15.63 -1.22
N VAL A 69 4.24 -14.67 -1.86
CA VAL A 69 3.61 -13.73 -2.79
C VAL A 69 3.10 -14.44 -4.04
N GLU A 70 3.85 -15.39 -4.58
CA GLU A 70 3.44 -16.15 -5.76
C GLU A 70 2.12 -16.89 -5.51
N ILE A 71 1.97 -17.48 -4.32
CA ILE A 71 0.75 -18.17 -3.89
C ILE A 71 -0.43 -17.20 -3.84
N GLU A 72 -0.23 -16.02 -3.25
CA GLU A 72 -1.29 -15.02 -3.14
C GLU A 72 -1.61 -14.34 -4.48
N GLU A 73 -0.62 -14.22 -5.37
CA GLU A 73 -0.80 -13.67 -6.72
C GLU A 73 -1.72 -14.52 -7.58
N GLU A 74 -1.66 -15.85 -7.45
CA GLU A 74 -2.60 -16.76 -8.11
C GLU A 74 -4.04 -16.50 -7.67
N LEU A 75 -4.26 -16.18 -6.38
CA LEU A 75 -5.58 -15.89 -5.83
C LEU A 75 -6.14 -14.53 -6.28
N VAL A 76 -5.26 -13.56 -6.53
CA VAL A 76 -5.64 -12.22 -6.97
C VAL A 76 -5.56 -12.04 -8.49
N ALA A 77 -5.21 -13.06 -9.26
CA ALA A 77 -5.29 -13.03 -10.72
C ALA A 77 -6.69 -12.58 -11.20
N PRO A 78 -6.81 -11.74 -12.24
CA PRO A 78 -5.77 -11.32 -13.18
C PRO A 78 -4.99 -10.05 -12.77
N THR A 79 -5.18 -9.53 -11.56
CA THR A 79 -4.45 -8.32 -11.09
C THR A 79 -3.25 -8.72 -10.24
N SER A 80 -2.24 -7.85 -10.12
CA SER A 80 -1.10 -8.10 -9.22
C SER A 80 -1.49 -7.96 -7.74
N LEU A 81 -0.68 -8.55 -6.86
CA LEU A 81 -0.83 -8.38 -5.41
C LEU A 81 -0.66 -6.91 -5.00
N GLU A 82 0.25 -6.19 -5.66
CA GLU A 82 0.45 -4.74 -5.48
C GLU A 82 -0.83 -3.95 -5.76
N ALA A 83 -1.54 -4.27 -6.86
CA ALA A 83 -2.81 -3.65 -7.17
C ALA A 83 -3.85 -3.96 -6.08
N PHE A 84 -3.91 -5.22 -5.65
CA PHE A 84 -4.87 -5.69 -4.64
C PHE A 84 -4.83 -4.88 -3.33
N LEU A 85 -3.67 -4.34 -2.92
CA LEU A 85 -3.53 -3.50 -1.71
C LEU A 85 -4.51 -2.33 -1.64
N THR A 86 -4.91 -1.83 -2.81
CA THR A 86 -5.71 -0.59 -2.95
C THR A 86 -7.11 -0.85 -3.53
N GLN A 87 -7.44 -2.12 -3.77
CA GLN A 87 -8.76 -2.55 -4.25
C GLN A 87 -9.75 -2.63 -3.09
N MET A 88 -11.00 -2.28 -3.36
CA MET A 88 -12.11 -2.36 -2.42
C MET A 88 -13.29 -3.09 -3.06
N GLY A 89 -13.87 -4.03 -2.30
CA GLY A 89 -15.09 -4.73 -2.70
C GLY A 89 -14.91 -5.77 -3.81
N ARG A 90 -13.67 -6.10 -4.17
CA ARG A 90 -13.41 -7.26 -5.02
C ARG A 90 -13.77 -8.54 -4.23
N PRO A 91 -14.67 -9.39 -4.75
CA PRO A 91 -14.92 -10.69 -4.14
C PRO A 91 -13.69 -11.58 -4.41
N VAL A 92 -12.76 -11.63 -3.46
CA VAL A 92 -11.74 -12.68 -3.47
C VAL A 92 -12.46 -13.99 -3.14
N PRO A 93 -12.28 -15.06 -3.92
CA PRO A 93 -13.02 -16.32 -3.75
C PRO A 93 -12.86 -16.91 -2.34
N PHE A 94 -11.78 -16.56 -1.63
CA PHE A 94 -11.51 -16.96 -0.27
C PHE A 94 -11.25 -15.75 0.62
N LYS A 95 -11.73 -15.78 1.86
CA LYS A 95 -11.28 -14.86 2.92
C LYS A 95 -9.89 -15.29 3.35
N ASP A 96 -8.89 -14.97 2.52
CA ASP A 96 -7.52 -15.27 2.85
C ASP A 96 -7.02 -14.33 3.98
N PRO A 97 -6.51 -14.87 5.10
CA PRO A 97 -6.02 -14.07 6.22
C PRO A 97 -4.77 -13.23 5.88
N VAL A 98 -3.92 -13.68 4.95
CA VAL A 98 -2.70 -12.99 4.52
C VAL A 98 -3.08 -11.76 3.69
N LEU A 99 -3.92 -11.92 2.68
CA LEU A 99 -4.46 -10.85 1.85
C LEU A 99 -5.19 -9.79 2.68
N SER A 100 -6.04 -10.24 3.60
CA SER A 100 -6.75 -9.35 4.53
C SER A 100 -5.77 -8.57 5.40
N PHE A 101 -4.77 -9.24 5.96
CA PHE A 101 -3.75 -8.60 6.79
C PHE A 101 -2.91 -7.57 6.01
N VAL A 102 -2.54 -7.91 4.78
CA VAL A 102 -1.73 -7.07 3.90
C VAL A 102 -2.50 -5.79 3.54
N GLN A 103 -3.77 -5.90 3.18
CA GLN A 103 -4.65 -4.73 2.96
C GLN A 103 -4.83 -3.90 4.22
N GLU A 104 -5.14 -4.52 5.37
CA GLU A 104 -5.27 -3.82 6.65
C GLU A 104 -4.01 -3.04 7.00
N THR A 105 -2.84 -3.66 6.84
CA THR A 105 -1.53 -3.05 7.12
C THR A 105 -1.31 -1.83 6.24
N TRP A 106 -1.62 -1.93 4.94
CA TRP A 106 -1.52 -0.81 4.00
C TRP A 106 -2.44 0.35 4.41
N MET A 107 -3.70 0.03 4.72
CA MET A 107 -4.71 1.01 5.14
C MET A 107 -4.32 1.71 6.44
N SER A 108 -3.90 0.94 7.46
CA SER A 108 -3.47 1.48 8.75
C SER A 108 -2.22 2.35 8.62
N ALA A 109 -1.26 1.97 7.78
CA ALA A 109 -0.07 2.79 7.53
C ALA A 109 -0.45 4.16 6.95
N HIS A 110 -1.35 4.19 5.97
CA HIS A 110 -1.84 5.43 5.37
C HIS A 110 -2.64 6.30 6.36
N GLN A 111 -3.40 5.68 7.26
CA GLN A 111 -4.07 6.40 8.35
C GLN A 111 -3.07 7.07 9.30
N HIS A 112 -1.97 6.40 9.63
CA HIS A 112 -0.93 6.97 10.50
C HIS A 112 -0.22 8.18 9.88
N ILE A 113 0.01 8.16 8.57
CA ILE A 113 0.66 9.28 7.84
C ILE A 113 -0.34 10.33 7.32
N LYS A 114 -1.66 10.12 7.52
CA LYS A 114 -2.75 10.99 7.03
C LYS A 114 -2.74 11.18 5.51
N CYS A 115 -2.36 10.15 4.76
CA CYS A 115 -2.38 10.15 3.30
C CYS A 115 -3.47 9.20 2.78
N SER A 116 -3.90 9.40 1.52
CA SER A 116 -4.89 8.54 0.90
C SER A 116 -4.28 7.18 0.54
N PRO A 117 -4.81 6.04 1.03
CA PRO A 117 -4.33 4.71 0.67
C PRO A 117 -4.67 4.31 -0.78
N TYR A 118 -5.59 5.03 -1.41
CA TYR A 118 -6.15 4.68 -2.72
C TYR A 118 -5.58 5.52 -3.87
N LEU A 119 -4.81 6.56 -3.56
CA LEU A 119 -4.32 7.53 -4.55
C LEU A 119 -2.80 7.62 -4.46
N THR A 120 -2.13 6.57 -4.91
CA THR A 120 -0.68 6.50 -5.07
C THR A 120 -0.38 6.07 -6.50
N PRO A 121 0.82 6.33 -7.06
CA PRO A 121 1.17 5.82 -8.40
C PRO A 121 1.02 4.30 -8.52
N LYS A 122 1.18 3.58 -7.41
CA LYS A 122 1.05 2.12 -7.34
C LYS A 122 -0.33 1.66 -6.88
N SER A 123 -1.31 2.58 -6.89
CA SER A 123 -2.69 2.22 -6.68
C SER A 123 -3.26 1.56 -7.93
N SER A 124 -4.08 0.55 -7.69
CA SER A 124 -4.86 -0.16 -8.70
C SER A 124 -5.78 0.79 -9.42
N ILE A 125 -5.84 0.66 -10.74
CA ILE A 125 -6.85 1.28 -11.59
C ILE A 125 -8.21 0.61 -11.32
N TRP A 126 -8.19 -0.69 -11.10
CA TRP A 126 -9.38 -1.53 -10.94
C TRP A 126 -9.87 -1.55 -9.50
N TYR A 127 -11.18 -1.68 -9.30
CA TYR A 127 -11.82 -1.81 -7.98
C TYR A 127 -11.38 -0.75 -6.95
N ASN A 128 -10.93 0.42 -7.38
CA ASN A 128 -10.44 1.45 -6.48
C ASN A 128 -11.60 2.33 -6.00
N GLN A 129 -11.67 2.62 -4.70
CA GLN A 129 -12.77 3.42 -4.13
C GLN A 129 -12.81 4.86 -4.67
N LYS A 130 -11.66 5.40 -5.09
CA LYS A 130 -11.57 6.76 -5.62
C LYS A 130 -11.72 6.79 -7.14
N ILE A 131 -11.23 5.79 -7.86
CA ILE A 131 -11.33 5.69 -9.33
C ILE A 131 -12.68 5.09 -9.71
N LEU A 132 -13.68 5.96 -9.89
CA LEU A 132 -15.04 5.55 -10.23
C LEU A 132 -15.45 6.11 -11.59
N ILE A 133 -15.92 5.24 -12.49
CA ILE A 133 -16.57 5.64 -13.74
C ILE A 133 -18.08 5.46 -13.55
N GLY A 134 -18.85 6.54 -13.69
CA GLY A 134 -20.29 6.51 -13.44
C GLY A 134 -20.66 6.11 -11.99
N LYS A 135 -19.84 6.50 -11.00
CA LYS A 135 -19.98 6.15 -9.57
C LYS A 135 -19.80 4.66 -9.25
N LYS A 136 -19.31 3.85 -10.18
CA LYS A 136 -19.03 2.43 -9.95
C LYS A 136 -17.54 2.12 -10.12
N PRO A 137 -17.01 1.14 -9.36
CA PRO A 137 -15.67 0.63 -9.60
C PRO A 137 -15.59 0.00 -10.99
N VAL A 138 -14.40 0.09 -11.59
CA VAL A 138 -14.16 -0.32 -12.98
C VAL A 138 -13.29 -1.57 -12.96
N MET A 139 -13.55 -2.46 -13.91
CA MET A 139 -12.68 -3.58 -14.23
C MET A 139 -12.81 -3.89 -15.71
N TRP A 140 -11.72 -3.78 -16.46
CA TRP A 140 -11.65 -4.24 -17.84
C TRP A 140 -10.70 -5.42 -17.93
N GLU A 141 -11.24 -6.63 -18.02
CA GLU A 141 -10.43 -7.86 -17.97
C GLU A 141 -9.34 -7.91 -19.05
N LYS A 142 -9.63 -7.41 -20.26
CA LYS A 142 -8.65 -7.37 -21.35
C LYS A 142 -7.41 -6.56 -20.95
N TRP A 143 -7.61 -5.42 -20.28
CA TRP A 143 -6.53 -4.54 -19.84
C TRP A 143 -5.79 -5.12 -18.62
N ALA A 144 -6.53 -5.70 -17.67
CA ALA A 144 -5.92 -6.37 -16.52
C ALA A 144 -5.04 -7.54 -16.95
N LYS A 145 -5.51 -8.38 -17.89
CA LYS A 145 -4.75 -9.49 -18.49
C LYS A 145 -3.55 -9.01 -19.32
N ALA A 146 -3.65 -7.84 -19.94
CA ALA A 146 -2.52 -7.21 -20.63
C ALA A 146 -1.45 -6.67 -19.67
N GLY A 147 -1.74 -6.57 -18.36
CA GLY A 147 -0.81 -6.09 -17.33
C GLY A 147 -1.03 -4.64 -16.91
N ILE A 148 -2.07 -3.97 -17.42
CA ILE A 148 -2.43 -2.61 -17.01
C ILE A 148 -3.22 -2.69 -15.71
N ASN A 149 -2.52 -2.72 -14.58
CA ASN A 149 -3.12 -2.89 -13.26
C ASN A 149 -2.96 -1.67 -12.36
N LEU A 150 -1.86 -0.95 -12.45
CA LEU A 150 -1.51 0.18 -11.59
C LEU A 150 -1.58 1.49 -12.35
N LEU A 151 -1.77 2.60 -11.62
CA LEU A 151 -1.74 3.94 -12.21
C LEU A 151 -0.40 4.22 -12.89
N CYS A 152 0.72 3.80 -12.30
CA CYS A 152 2.07 4.02 -12.83
C CYS A 152 2.32 3.30 -14.15
N ASN A 153 1.56 2.26 -14.51
CA ASN A 153 1.66 1.66 -15.85
C ASN A 153 1.30 2.66 -16.96
N LEU A 154 0.42 3.62 -16.66
CA LEU A 154 -0.04 4.65 -17.58
C LEU A 154 0.73 5.97 -17.43
N LEU A 155 1.66 6.06 -16.49
CA LEU A 155 2.48 7.25 -16.23
C LEU A 155 3.90 7.05 -16.78
N SER A 156 4.43 8.13 -17.33
CA SER A 156 5.84 8.36 -17.68
C SER A 156 6.45 9.37 -16.70
N GLU A 157 7.76 9.59 -16.80
CA GLU A 157 8.49 10.60 -16.01
C GLU A 157 7.88 12.01 -16.12
N ASN A 158 7.29 12.33 -17.28
CA ASN A 158 6.71 13.62 -17.59
C ASN A 158 5.17 13.69 -17.45
N GLY A 159 4.53 12.67 -16.85
CA GLY A 159 3.07 12.64 -16.66
C GLY A 159 2.39 11.47 -17.37
N LEU A 160 1.14 11.63 -17.81
CA LEU A 160 0.37 10.56 -18.46
C LEU A 160 0.96 10.23 -19.84
N LYS A 161 1.19 8.94 -20.14
CA LYS A 161 1.59 8.45 -21.47
C LYS A 161 0.56 8.83 -22.53
N SER A 162 0.99 8.98 -23.77
CA SER A 162 0.06 9.06 -24.91
C SER A 162 -0.61 7.70 -25.15
N PHE A 163 -1.78 7.70 -25.78
CA PHE A 163 -2.45 6.44 -26.10
C PHE A 163 -1.62 5.57 -27.05
N ASP A 164 -0.89 6.16 -27.99
CA ASP A 164 -0.07 5.41 -28.94
C ASP A 164 1.08 4.67 -28.24
N GLU A 165 1.69 5.26 -27.22
CA GLU A 165 2.70 4.60 -26.38
C GLU A 165 2.11 3.42 -25.60
N VAL A 166 0.98 3.63 -24.92
CA VAL A 166 0.31 2.56 -24.16
C VAL A 166 -0.17 1.45 -25.09
N LYS A 167 -0.65 1.80 -26.29
CA LYS A 167 -1.09 0.85 -27.30
C LYS A 167 0.06 -0.03 -27.78
N GLN A 168 1.23 0.54 -28.02
CA GLN A 168 2.43 -0.20 -28.41
C GLN A 168 2.96 -1.09 -27.27
N GLU A 169 2.99 -0.57 -26.04
CA GLU A 169 3.51 -1.29 -24.87
C GLU A 169 2.64 -2.48 -24.45
N TYR A 170 1.32 -2.33 -24.48
CA TYR A 170 0.37 -3.34 -24.01
C TYR A 170 -0.42 -4.03 -25.15
N ASN A 171 -0.04 -3.79 -26.40
CA ASN A 171 -0.67 -4.35 -27.61
C ASN A 171 -2.21 -4.17 -27.62
N LEU A 172 -2.68 -2.94 -27.39
CA LEU A 172 -4.11 -2.62 -27.33
C LEU A 172 -4.72 -2.34 -28.70
N ALA A 173 -6.04 -2.50 -28.81
CA ALA A 173 -6.80 -2.13 -30.01
C ALA A 173 -7.11 -0.61 -30.03
N GLN A 174 -7.26 -0.03 -31.22
CA GLN A 174 -7.64 1.39 -31.36
C GLN A 174 -8.99 1.71 -30.72
N GLU A 175 -9.91 0.74 -30.71
CA GLU A 175 -11.24 0.83 -30.10
C GLU A 175 -11.19 1.10 -28.59
N ASP A 176 -10.06 0.82 -27.93
CA ASP A 176 -9.87 1.07 -26.51
C ASP A 176 -9.43 2.52 -26.20
N PHE A 177 -9.36 3.41 -27.19
CA PHE A 177 -8.99 4.81 -26.98
C PHE A 177 -9.91 5.52 -25.98
N TRP A 178 -11.22 5.28 -26.05
CA TRP A 178 -12.17 5.92 -25.12
C TRP A 178 -11.95 5.46 -23.66
N LYS A 179 -11.51 4.22 -23.45
CA LYS A 179 -11.17 3.67 -22.14
C LYS A 179 -9.96 4.39 -21.55
N PHE A 180 -8.95 4.60 -22.38
CA PHE A 180 -7.78 5.40 -22.02
C PHE A 180 -8.17 6.82 -21.62
N LEU A 181 -9.03 7.50 -22.40
CA LEU A 181 -9.51 8.85 -22.07
C LEU A 181 -10.26 8.91 -20.73
N GLN A 182 -11.07 7.90 -20.41
CA GLN A 182 -11.81 7.85 -19.14
C GLN A 182 -10.87 7.76 -17.94
N ILE A 183 -9.83 6.92 -18.01
CA ILE A 183 -8.80 6.84 -16.96
C ILE A 183 -8.00 8.13 -16.93
N GLY A 184 -7.58 8.64 -18.10
CA GLY A 184 -6.80 9.88 -18.23
C GLY A 184 -7.45 11.09 -17.58
N HIS A 185 -8.75 11.29 -17.81
CA HIS A 185 -9.51 12.35 -17.17
C HIS A 185 -9.50 12.22 -15.63
N PHE A 186 -9.57 11.00 -15.12
CA PHE A 186 -9.48 10.75 -13.68
C PHE A 186 -8.07 11.02 -13.14
N THR A 187 -7.04 10.56 -13.84
CA THR A 187 -5.64 10.77 -13.42
C THR A 187 -5.28 12.25 -13.41
N TYR A 188 -5.74 13.06 -14.37
CA TYR A 188 -5.55 14.52 -14.31
C TYR A 188 -6.27 15.16 -13.14
N ARG A 189 -7.50 14.73 -12.83
CA ARG A 189 -8.24 15.25 -11.67
C ARG A 189 -7.58 14.92 -10.34
N VAL A 190 -6.91 13.78 -10.25
CA VAL A 190 -6.21 13.32 -9.04
C VAL A 190 -4.81 13.91 -8.93
N MET A 191 -4.00 13.82 -9.98
CA MET A 191 -2.63 14.33 -10.00
C MET A 191 -2.59 15.87 -10.02
N GLY A 192 -3.58 16.53 -10.63
CA GLY A 192 -3.70 17.99 -10.63
C GLY A 192 -4.05 18.59 -9.26
N ARG A 193 -4.25 17.78 -8.21
CA ARG A 193 -4.46 18.25 -6.84
C ARG A 193 -3.32 17.91 -5.90
N GLU A 194 -2.41 17.01 -6.25
CA GLU A 194 -1.56 16.42 -5.22
C GLU A 194 -0.31 15.77 -5.85
N ASP A 195 0.83 16.44 -5.68
CA ASP A 195 2.20 16.03 -6.04
C ASP A 195 2.74 15.02 -4.99
N ILE A 196 1.90 14.03 -4.64
CA ILE A 196 2.02 13.18 -3.44
C ILE A 196 3.29 12.34 -3.46
N PHE A 197 3.74 11.89 -4.63
CA PHE A 197 4.89 10.99 -4.70
C PHE A 197 6.18 11.66 -4.21
N ASN A 198 6.44 12.88 -4.68
CA ASN A 198 7.58 13.68 -4.22
C ASN A 198 7.40 14.24 -2.81
N GLN A 199 6.15 14.51 -2.41
CA GLN A 199 5.85 15.20 -1.16
C GLN A 199 5.71 14.26 0.05
N VAL A 200 5.26 13.01 -0.14
CA VAL A 200 4.99 12.04 0.94
C VAL A 200 6.07 10.97 1.05
N TRP A 201 6.50 10.39 -0.08
CA TRP A 201 7.44 9.27 -0.07
C TRP A 201 8.86 9.67 -0.46
N GLY A 202 9.04 10.77 -1.19
CA GLY A 202 10.36 11.32 -1.51
C GLY A 202 11.27 11.49 -0.28
N PRO A 203 10.81 12.10 0.84
CA PRO A 203 11.62 12.23 2.06
C PRO A 203 11.90 10.88 2.75
N PHE A 204 10.92 9.96 2.76
CA PHE A 204 11.05 8.66 3.41
C PHE A 204 12.00 7.71 2.66
N LEU A 205 11.89 7.64 1.33
CA LEU A 205 12.73 6.81 0.47
C LEU A 205 14.18 7.35 0.40
N ARG A 206 14.37 8.67 0.33
CA ARG A 206 15.71 9.28 0.45
C ARG A 206 16.39 8.99 1.79
N SER A 207 15.62 8.80 2.86
CA SER A 207 16.16 8.41 4.17
C SER A 207 16.57 6.94 4.27
N ILE A 208 15.97 6.07 3.45
CA ILE A 208 16.25 4.63 3.41
C ILE A 208 17.41 4.32 2.45
N GLU A 209 17.53 5.06 1.34
CA GLU A 209 18.54 4.81 0.31
C GLU A 209 19.91 5.42 0.61
N GLY A 210 20.06 6.16 1.72
CA GLY A 210 21.35 6.70 2.15
C GLY A 210 22.00 7.69 1.16
N LEU A 211 21.23 8.21 0.20
CA LEU A 211 21.67 9.29 -0.67
C LEU A 211 21.48 10.61 0.08
N SER A 212 22.49 10.97 0.87
CA SER A 212 22.69 12.37 1.24
C SER A 212 22.86 13.19 -0.03
N ALA A 213 22.27 14.39 -0.02
CA ALA A 213 22.50 15.44 -1.00
C ALA A 213 24.00 15.68 -1.28
#